data_AF-A0A091IH74-F1
#
_entry.id   AF-A0A091IH74-F1
#
_cell.length_a   1.000
_cell.length_b   1.000
_cell.length_c   1.000
_cell.angle_alpha   90.00
_cell.angle_beta   90.00
_cell.angle_gamma   90.00
#
_symmetry.space_group_name_H-M   'P 1'
#
loop_
_entity.id
_entity.type
_entity.pdbx_description
1 polymer ?
#
loop_
_entity_poly.entity_id
_entity_poly.type
_entity_poly.pdbx_seq_one_letter_code
_entity_poly.pdbx_strand_id
1 'polypeptide(L)'
;RKAASVIARYPSKIQSGAEAKKLDGVGAKIAEKIDEFLSTGKLRKLEKIRQDDTSASINFLTRVTGIGPAAARKFVEEGIKTLEDLRKNEHKLTHHQRIGLKYFEDFEKRIPREEMLQMQEIVLKEIKKLDPNYIATVCGSFRRGAESSGDMDVLLTHPSFTSESPKQPKLLRQVVEQLEKVHFVTDMLSKGDTKFMGVCQLPNKEDGTAYPHRRIDIRLIPKDQYYCGVLYFTGSDIFNKNMRAHALEMGFTINEYTIRPLGVTGVAGEPLPVECEEDIFDYIQWKYREPKDRSE
;
A
#
# COMPACT_ATOMS: atom_id res chain seq x y z
N ARG A 1 2.74 -15.22 1.13
CA ARG A 1 1.99 -14.27 0.28
C ARG A 1 1.94 -14.74 -1.17
N LYS A 2 3.07 -14.92 -1.89
CA LYS A 2 3.09 -15.49 -3.27
C LYS A 2 2.22 -16.76 -3.41
N ALA A 3 2.45 -17.78 -2.58
CA ALA A 3 1.64 -19.00 -2.60
C ALA A 3 0.12 -18.75 -2.43
N ALA A 4 -0.28 -17.87 -1.51
CA ALA A 4 -1.68 -17.55 -1.27
C ALA A 4 -2.33 -16.82 -2.46
N SER A 5 -1.59 -15.91 -3.10
CA SER A 5 -2.04 -15.18 -4.29
C SER A 5 -2.27 -16.11 -5.48
N VAL A 6 -1.31 -16.99 -5.76
CA VAL A 6 -1.43 -17.97 -6.86
C VAL A 6 -2.56 -18.96 -6.61
N ILE A 7 -2.73 -19.43 -5.36
CA ILE A 7 -3.85 -20.30 -4.99
C ILE A 7 -5.20 -19.57 -5.11
N ALA A 8 -5.29 -18.30 -4.72
CA ALA A 8 -6.54 -17.52 -4.79
C ALA A 8 -7.07 -17.33 -6.23
N ARG A 9 -6.18 -17.39 -7.22
CA ARG A 9 -6.50 -17.28 -8.66
C ARG A 9 -6.68 -18.64 -9.34
N TYR A 10 -6.41 -19.72 -8.63
CA TYR A 10 -6.56 -21.05 -9.19
C TYR A 10 -8.05 -21.32 -9.48
N PRO A 11 -8.42 -21.70 -10.72
CA PRO A 11 -9.81 -21.66 -11.18
C PRO A 11 -10.70 -22.79 -10.62
N SER A 12 -10.11 -23.75 -9.92
CA SER A 12 -10.81 -24.92 -9.38
C SER A 12 -10.54 -25.11 -7.89
N LYS A 13 -11.42 -25.84 -7.21
CA LYS A 13 -11.21 -26.21 -5.81
C LYS A 13 -10.09 -27.25 -5.72
N ILE A 14 -8.98 -26.87 -5.09
CA ILE A 14 -7.83 -27.75 -4.81
C ILE A 14 -8.27 -28.93 -3.93
N GLN A 15 -7.88 -30.14 -4.32
CA GLN A 15 -8.19 -31.39 -3.63
C GLN A 15 -7.00 -32.02 -2.91
N SER A 16 -5.76 -31.57 -3.18
CA SER A 16 -4.57 -32.06 -2.48
C SER A 16 -3.42 -31.06 -2.48
N GLY A 17 -2.49 -31.22 -1.53
CA GLY A 17 -1.22 -30.51 -1.50
C GLY A 17 -0.37 -30.81 -2.73
N ALA A 18 -0.42 -32.04 -3.26
CA ALA A 18 0.30 -32.42 -4.48
C ALA A 18 -0.21 -31.67 -5.73
N GLU A 19 -1.52 -31.45 -5.83
CA GLU A 19 -2.12 -30.59 -6.86
C GLU A 19 -1.64 -29.15 -6.69
N ALA A 20 -1.73 -28.59 -5.48
CA ALA A 20 -1.29 -27.23 -5.20
C ALA A 20 0.20 -27.01 -5.49
N LYS A 21 1.05 -28.03 -5.24
CA LYS A 21 2.51 -27.98 -5.47
C LYS A 21 2.89 -27.78 -6.94
N LYS A 22 1.97 -28.03 -7.89
CA LYS A 22 2.19 -27.73 -9.31
C LYS A 22 2.18 -26.23 -9.61
N LEU A 23 1.68 -25.41 -8.69
CA LEU A 23 1.62 -23.97 -8.81
C LEU A 23 2.95 -23.33 -8.41
N ASP A 24 3.46 -22.41 -9.23
CA ASP A 24 4.68 -21.68 -8.91
C ASP A 24 4.53 -20.89 -7.60
N GLY A 25 5.49 -21.06 -6.69
CA GLY A 25 5.47 -20.52 -5.35
C GLY A 25 4.88 -21.44 -4.27
N VAL A 26 4.36 -22.62 -4.61
CA VAL A 26 3.89 -23.63 -3.63
C VAL A 26 4.92 -24.76 -3.49
N GLY A 27 5.77 -24.66 -2.46
CA GLY A 27 6.75 -25.70 -2.13
C GLY A 27 6.20 -26.85 -1.30
N ALA A 28 7.02 -27.90 -1.08
CA ALA A 28 6.65 -29.10 -0.31
C ALA A 28 6.08 -28.77 1.09
N LYS A 29 6.72 -27.86 1.82
CA LYS A 29 6.25 -27.43 3.16
C LYS A 29 4.87 -26.77 3.15
N ILE A 30 4.46 -26.17 2.04
CA ILE A 30 3.12 -25.56 1.91
C ILE A 30 2.12 -26.65 1.50
N ALA A 31 2.49 -27.52 0.56
CA ALA A 31 1.69 -28.68 0.16
C ALA A 31 1.29 -29.54 1.37
N GLU A 32 2.24 -29.91 2.24
CA GLU A 32 1.96 -30.67 3.48
C GLU A 32 0.93 -29.96 4.39
N LYS A 33 0.98 -28.64 4.47
CA LYS A 33 0.02 -27.85 5.27
C LYS A 33 -1.36 -27.81 4.63
N ILE A 34 -1.43 -27.83 3.30
CA ILE A 34 -2.68 -27.91 2.56
C ILE A 34 -3.32 -29.28 2.80
N ASP A 35 -2.56 -30.37 2.75
CA ASP A 35 -3.08 -31.71 3.05
C ASP A 35 -3.59 -31.82 4.50
N GLU A 36 -2.86 -31.27 5.48
CA GLU A 36 -3.32 -31.19 6.88
C GLU A 36 -4.64 -30.39 6.99
N PHE A 37 -4.73 -29.25 6.31
CA PHE A 37 -5.92 -28.40 6.35
C PHE A 37 -7.12 -29.06 5.66
N LEU A 38 -6.93 -29.69 4.50
CA LEU A 38 -8.00 -30.39 3.78
C LEU A 38 -8.53 -31.60 4.57
N SER A 39 -7.66 -32.31 5.27
CA SER A 39 -8.05 -33.48 6.07
C SER A 39 -8.69 -33.14 7.42
N THR A 40 -8.27 -32.05 8.06
CA THR A 40 -8.70 -31.73 9.45
C THR A 40 -9.54 -30.47 9.59
N GLY A 41 -9.62 -29.63 8.55
CA GLY A 41 -10.21 -28.29 8.59
C GLY A 41 -9.39 -27.26 9.38
N LYS A 42 -8.20 -27.63 9.89
CA LYS A 42 -7.35 -26.78 10.73
C LYS A 42 -5.87 -27.04 10.49
N LEU A 43 -5.01 -26.22 11.08
CA LEU A 43 -3.56 -26.39 11.00
C LEU A 43 -2.96 -26.34 12.41
N ARG A 44 -2.40 -27.44 12.90
CA ARG A 44 -1.85 -27.53 14.28
C ARG A 44 -0.82 -26.46 14.57
N LYS A 45 -0.01 -26.08 13.57
CA LYS A 45 0.96 -25.00 13.70
C LYS A 45 0.30 -23.64 13.99
N LEU A 46 -0.83 -23.33 13.34
CA LEU A 46 -1.56 -22.09 13.60
C LEU A 46 -2.26 -22.12 14.95
N GLU A 47 -2.84 -23.28 15.33
CA GLU A 47 -3.45 -23.45 16.64
C GLU A 47 -2.45 -23.22 17.77
N LYS A 48 -1.23 -23.76 17.65
CA LYS A 48 -0.16 -23.51 18.61
C LYS A 48 0.27 -22.03 18.67
N ILE A 49 0.35 -21.34 17.53
CA ILE A 49 0.67 -19.90 17.48
C ILE A 49 -0.44 -19.06 18.11
N ARG A 50 -1.72 -19.45 17.92
CA ARG A 50 -2.87 -18.77 18.51
C ARG A 50 -2.93 -18.93 20.04
N GLN A 51 -2.44 -20.06 20.56
CA GLN A 51 -2.34 -20.34 22.00
C GLN A 51 -1.11 -19.70 22.66
N ASP A 52 -0.15 -19.19 21.88
CA ASP A 52 1.00 -18.47 22.40
C ASP A 52 0.63 -16.99 22.62
N ASP A 53 0.36 -16.65 23.89
CA ASP A 53 -0.04 -15.30 24.32
C ASP A 53 0.93 -14.21 23.85
N THR A 54 2.22 -14.52 23.74
CA THR A 54 3.23 -13.58 23.24
C THR A 54 3.04 -13.32 21.75
N SER A 55 2.88 -14.38 20.95
CA SER A 55 2.61 -14.26 19.52
C SER A 55 1.29 -13.55 19.24
N ALA A 56 0.24 -13.86 20.01
CA ALA A 56 -1.06 -13.21 19.89
C ALA A 56 -0.97 -11.70 20.20
N SER A 57 -0.28 -11.34 21.29
CA SER A 57 -0.06 -9.94 21.68
C SER A 57 0.76 -9.18 20.65
N ILE A 58 1.84 -9.75 20.13
CA ILE A 58 2.66 -9.12 19.08
C ILE A 58 1.81 -8.86 17.83
N ASN A 59 1.08 -9.89 17.36
CA ASN A 59 0.23 -9.75 16.18
C ASN A 59 -0.85 -8.69 16.39
N PHE A 60 -1.46 -8.64 17.57
CA PHE A 60 -2.46 -7.65 17.92
C PHE A 60 -1.89 -6.23 17.86
N LEU A 61 -0.78 -5.96 18.55
CA LEU A 61 -0.17 -4.64 18.61
C LEU A 61 0.31 -4.16 17.23
N THR A 62 0.75 -5.07 16.35
CA THR A 62 1.15 -4.70 14.98
C THR A 62 0.00 -4.22 14.09
N ARG A 63 -1.26 -4.37 14.52
CA ARG A 63 -2.43 -3.79 13.83
C ARG A 63 -2.50 -2.26 14.02
N VAL A 64 -1.89 -1.72 15.08
CA VAL A 64 -1.78 -0.27 15.29
C VAL A 64 -0.73 0.28 14.32
N THR A 65 -1.13 1.16 13.41
CA THR A 65 -0.20 1.76 12.45
C THR A 65 0.93 2.51 13.17
N GLY A 66 2.17 2.30 12.74
CA GLY A 66 3.38 2.80 13.41
C GLY A 66 3.99 1.81 14.42
N ILE A 67 3.31 0.71 14.77
CA ILE A 67 3.87 -0.38 15.57
C ILE A 67 4.28 -1.53 14.65
N GLY A 68 5.58 -1.64 14.37
CA GLY A 68 6.16 -2.80 13.68
C GLY A 68 6.49 -3.98 14.62
N PRO A 69 6.91 -5.14 14.09
CA PRO A 69 7.19 -6.33 14.91
C PRO A 69 8.23 -6.12 16.02
N ALA A 70 9.21 -5.25 15.80
CA ALA A 70 10.22 -4.92 16.81
C ALA A 70 9.63 -4.11 17.97
N ALA A 71 8.84 -3.08 17.67
CA ALA A 71 8.17 -2.26 18.68
C ALA A 71 7.13 -3.08 19.46
N ALA A 72 6.35 -3.91 18.77
CA ALA A 72 5.38 -4.81 19.39
C ALA A 72 6.06 -5.78 20.38
N ARG A 73 7.18 -6.42 20.00
CA ARG A 73 7.95 -7.27 20.92
C ARG A 73 8.39 -6.51 22.17
N LYS A 74 8.97 -5.32 21.99
CA LYS A 74 9.39 -4.46 23.09
C LYS A 74 8.23 -4.11 24.04
N PHE A 75 7.06 -3.76 23.50
CA PHE A 75 5.88 -3.48 24.33
C PHE A 75 5.44 -4.71 25.12
N VAL A 76 5.42 -5.89 24.50
CA VAL A 76 5.04 -7.15 25.16
C VAL A 76 6.02 -7.49 26.29
N GLU A 77 7.33 -7.27 26.10
CA GLU A 77 8.37 -7.42 27.13
C GLU A 77 8.17 -6.44 28.29
N GLU A 78 7.67 -5.24 28.02
CA GLU A 78 7.29 -4.24 29.02
C GLU A 78 5.90 -4.47 29.64
N GLY A 79 5.22 -5.57 29.28
CA GLY A 79 3.89 -5.91 29.79
C GLY A 79 2.72 -5.18 29.12
N ILE A 80 2.96 -4.40 28.07
CA ILE A 80 1.95 -3.66 27.29
C ILE A 80 1.46 -4.58 26.17
N LYS A 81 0.24 -5.12 26.29
CA LYS A 81 -0.27 -6.16 25.38
C LYS A 81 -1.64 -5.86 24.79
N THR A 82 -2.36 -4.89 25.35
CA THR A 82 -3.73 -4.51 24.94
C THR A 82 -3.82 -3.04 24.50
N LEU A 83 -4.94 -2.64 23.88
CA LEU A 83 -5.19 -1.22 23.57
C LEU A 83 -5.27 -0.37 24.84
N GLU A 84 -5.83 -0.92 25.90
CA GLU A 84 -5.94 -0.24 27.19
C GLU A 84 -4.56 0.04 27.79
N ASP A 85 -3.63 -0.93 27.68
CA ASP A 85 -2.24 -0.72 28.09
C ASP A 85 -1.56 0.37 27.26
N LEU A 86 -1.78 0.39 25.94
CA LEU A 86 -1.25 1.44 25.07
C LEU A 86 -1.80 2.83 25.45
N ARG A 87 -3.11 2.94 25.72
CA ARG A 87 -3.76 4.19 26.17
C ARG A 87 -3.20 4.69 27.50
N LYS A 88 -2.94 3.78 28.45
CA LYS A 88 -2.29 4.13 29.72
C LYS A 88 -0.81 4.53 29.57
N ASN A 89 -0.18 4.13 28.46
CA ASN A 89 1.24 4.35 28.20
C ASN A 89 1.50 5.24 26.98
N GLU A 90 0.59 6.16 26.64
CA GLU A 90 0.73 7.04 25.45
C GLU A 90 2.04 7.84 25.40
N HIS A 91 2.61 8.17 26.56
CA HIS A 91 3.89 8.85 26.67
C HIS A 91 5.06 8.05 26.06
N LYS A 92 4.97 6.72 26.00
CA LYS A 92 5.97 5.83 25.36
C LYS A 92 5.80 5.71 23.85
N LEU A 93 4.67 6.16 23.31
CA LEU A 93 4.35 6.04 21.90
C LEU A 93 4.97 7.19 21.09
N THR A 94 5.45 6.88 19.89
CA THR A 94 5.81 7.91 18.91
C THR A 94 4.57 8.63 18.39
N HIS A 95 4.76 9.79 17.74
CA HIS A 95 3.65 10.54 17.16
C HIS A 95 2.77 9.70 16.23
N HIS A 96 3.38 8.94 15.30
CA HIS A 96 2.65 8.02 14.41
C HIS A 96 1.85 7.00 15.22
N GLN A 97 2.46 6.36 16.22
CA GLN A 97 1.80 5.34 17.04
C GLN A 97 0.61 5.91 17.84
N ARG A 98 0.70 7.14 18.34
CA ARG A 98 -0.43 7.80 19.03
C ARG A 98 -1.61 8.02 18.11
N ILE A 99 -1.38 8.52 16.89
CA ILE A 99 -2.44 8.67 15.89
C ILE A 99 -2.98 7.31 15.45
N GLY A 100 -2.11 6.30 15.30
CA GLY A 100 -2.52 4.94 14.99
C GLY A 100 -3.39 4.31 16.08
N LEU A 101 -3.13 4.62 17.35
CA LEU A 101 -3.95 4.21 18.48
C LEU A 101 -5.29 4.97 18.51
N LYS A 102 -5.25 6.29 18.30
CA LYS A 102 -6.41 7.18 18.27
C LYS A 102 -7.47 6.70 17.27
N TYR A 103 -7.03 6.25 16.09
CA TYR A 103 -7.91 5.83 15.00
C TYR A 103 -7.89 4.33 14.72
N PHE A 104 -7.51 3.51 15.70
CA PHE A 104 -7.34 2.06 15.52
C PHE A 104 -8.57 1.40 14.87
N GLU A 105 -9.76 1.65 15.42
CA GLU A 105 -11.01 1.05 14.94
C GLU A 105 -11.43 1.60 13.55
N ASP A 106 -11.16 2.86 13.28
CA ASP A 106 -11.50 3.50 12.02
C ASP A 106 -10.60 3.02 10.86
N PHE A 107 -9.31 2.81 11.13
CA PHE A 107 -8.35 2.31 10.14
C PHE A 107 -8.55 0.84 9.76
N GLU A 108 -9.32 0.08 10.54
CA GLU A 108 -9.70 -1.30 10.18
C GLU A 108 -10.96 -1.37 9.30
N LYS A 109 -11.74 -0.27 9.22
CA LYS A 109 -12.92 -0.21 8.37
C LYS A 109 -12.50 0.02 6.92
N ARG A 110 -13.02 -0.78 6.00
CA ARG A 110 -12.87 -0.53 4.57
C ARG A 110 -13.63 0.73 4.15
N ILE A 111 -13.23 1.30 3.02
CA ILE A 111 -13.82 2.48 2.40
C ILE A 111 -14.62 2.02 1.18
N PRO A 112 -15.95 2.15 1.18
CA PRO A 112 -16.78 1.90 0.00
C PRO A 112 -16.30 2.70 -1.21
N ARG A 113 -16.44 2.15 -2.42
CA ARG A 113 -16.05 2.85 -3.65
C ARG A 113 -16.78 4.19 -3.83
N GLU A 114 -18.02 4.29 -3.37
CA GLU A 114 -18.79 5.54 -3.36
C GLU A 114 -18.14 6.62 -2.50
N GLU A 115 -17.70 6.29 -1.27
CA GLU A 115 -16.94 7.21 -0.41
C GLU A 115 -15.62 7.61 -1.08
N MET A 116 -14.91 6.67 -1.72
CA MET A 116 -13.67 6.97 -2.46
C MET A 116 -13.90 7.97 -3.61
N LEU A 117 -15.05 7.92 -4.30
CA LEU A 117 -15.39 8.88 -5.35
C LEU A 117 -15.63 10.28 -4.79
N GLN A 118 -16.29 10.39 -3.64
CA GLN A 118 -16.47 11.68 -2.95
C GLN A 118 -15.12 12.25 -2.48
N MET A 119 -14.25 11.40 -1.92
CA MET A 119 -12.90 11.79 -1.52
C MET A 119 -12.06 12.24 -2.73
N GLN A 120 -12.15 11.53 -3.86
CA GLN A 120 -11.51 11.91 -5.12
C GLN A 120 -11.98 13.28 -5.59
N GLU A 121 -13.28 13.56 -5.57
CA GLU A 121 -13.82 14.84 -6.00
C GLU A 121 -13.24 16.00 -5.18
N ILE A 122 -13.21 15.88 -3.86
CA ILE A 122 -12.65 16.89 -2.96
C ILE A 122 -11.16 17.12 -3.29
N VAL A 123 -10.37 16.04 -3.33
CA VAL A 123 -8.92 16.12 -3.57
C VAL A 123 -8.62 16.79 -4.91
N LEU A 124 -9.26 16.35 -6.00
CA LEU A 124 -9.02 16.91 -7.33
C LEU A 124 -9.47 18.37 -7.42
N LYS A 125 -10.62 18.72 -6.82
CA LYS A 125 -11.14 20.08 -6.79
C LYS A 125 -10.21 21.03 -6.04
N GLU A 126 -9.76 20.65 -4.85
CA GLU A 126 -8.91 21.50 -4.02
C GLU A 126 -7.49 21.65 -4.59
N ILE A 127 -6.93 20.58 -5.17
CA ILE A 127 -5.64 20.64 -5.86
C ILE A 127 -5.73 21.56 -7.09
N LYS A 128 -6.81 21.46 -7.88
CA LYS A 128 -7.01 22.31 -9.06
C LYS A 128 -7.19 23.79 -8.71
N LYS A 129 -7.81 24.10 -7.56
CA LYS A 129 -7.92 25.48 -7.04
C LYS A 129 -6.56 26.07 -6.65
N LEU A 130 -5.66 25.22 -6.15
CA LEU A 130 -4.32 25.64 -5.73
C LEU A 130 -3.45 26.00 -6.94
N ASP A 131 -3.36 25.11 -7.92
CA ASP A 131 -2.70 25.35 -9.20
C ASP A 131 -3.30 24.40 -10.27
N PRO A 132 -3.85 24.91 -11.39
CA PRO A 132 -4.42 24.08 -12.44
C PRO A 132 -3.39 23.19 -13.16
N ASN A 133 -2.09 23.42 -12.97
CA ASN A 133 -1.01 22.61 -13.56
C ASN A 133 -0.74 21.31 -12.79
N TYR A 134 -1.27 21.15 -11.59
CA TYR A 134 -1.21 19.86 -10.90
C TYR A 134 -2.03 18.80 -11.61
N ILE A 135 -1.50 17.58 -11.64
CA ILE A 135 -2.26 16.39 -12.00
C ILE A 135 -2.24 15.44 -10.81
N ALA A 136 -3.41 15.20 -10.23
CA ALA A 136 -3.64 14.23 -9.16
C ALA A 136 -4.34 12.98 -9.73
N THR A 137 -3.77 11.80 -9.49
CA THR A 137 -4.32 10.51 -9.91
C THR A 137 -4.54 9.63 -8.68
N VAL A 138 -5.79 9.27 -8.39
CA VAL A 138 -6.08 8.30 -7.33
C VAL A 138 -5.68 6.90 -7.80
N CYS A 139 -4.79 6.25 -7.06
CA CYS A 139 -4.13 4.99 -7.43
C CYS A 139 -4.63 3.84 -6.55
N GLY A 140 -3.74 2.92 -6.16
CA GLY A 140 -4.03 1.82 -5.26
C GLY A 140 -5.15 0.89 -5.75
N SER A 141 -5.87 0.30 -4.80
CA SER A 141 -7.03 -0.56 -5.09
C SER A 141 -8.14 0.15 -5.83
N PHE A 142 -8.27 1.48 -5.67
CA PHE A 142 -9.30 2.25 -6.35
C PHE A 142 -9.11 2.24 -7.87
N ARG A 143 -7.87 2.48 -8.35
CA ARG A 143 -7.52 2.42 -9.78
C ARG A 143 -7.60 1.01 -10.36
N ARG A 144 -7.43 -0.01 -9.53
CA ARG A 144 -7.68 -1.42 -9.90
C ARG A 144 -9.17 -1.80 -9.92
N GLY A 145 -10.08 -0.85 -9.72
CA GLY A 145 -11.52 -1.10 -9.80
C GLY A 145 -12.11 -1.86 -8.60
N ALA A 146 -11.46 -1.85 -7.43
CA ALA A 146 -12.01 -2.50 -6.25
C ALA A 146 -13.30 -1.80 -5.77
N GLU A 147 -14.29 -2.60 -5.35
CA GLU A 147 -15.55 -2.13 -4.73
C GLU A 147 -15.35 -1.50 -3.34
N SER A 148 -14.22 -1.80 -2.69
CA SER A 148 -13.79 -1.10 -1.48
C SER A 148 -12.28 -1.03 -1.35
N SER A 149 -11.77 0.07 -0.79
CA SER A 149 -10.35 0.33 -0.55
C SER A 149 -10.01 0.24 0.94
N GLY A 150 -8.72 0.08 1.26
CA GLY A 150 -8.24 0.20 2.65
C GLY A 150 -8.00 1.66 3.03
N ASP A 151 -7.51 2.43 2.08
CA ASP A 151 -7.07 3.82 2.20
C ASP A 151 -7.15 4.53 0.83
N MET A 152 -6.76 5.81 0.81
CA MET A 152 -6.67 6.61 -0.41
C MET A 152 -5.21 6.88 -0.79
N ASP A 153 -4.81 6.42 -1.97
CA ASP A 153 -3.49 6.66 -2.57
C ASP A 153 -3.60 7.74 -3.65
N VAL A 154 -2.87 8.85 -3.53
CA VAL A 154 -2.90 9.95 -4.50
C VAL A 154 -1.51 10.20 -5.07
N LEU A 155 -1.31 9.84 -6.34
CA LEU A 155 -0.13 10.24 -7.10
C LEU A 155 -0.29 11.67 -7.58
N LEU A 156 0.72 12.50 -7.36
CA LEU A 156 0.72 13.91 -7.70
C LEU A 156 1.89 14.22 -8.63
N THR A 157 1.66 15.03 -9.66
CA THR A 157 2.71 15.59 -10.52
C THR A 157 2.46 17.08 -10.76
N HIS A 158 3.53 17.80 -11.07
CA HIS A 158 3.50 19.22 -11.43
C HIS A 158 4.61 19.50 -12.44
N PRO A 159 4.41 20.33 -13.49
CA PRO A 159 5.41 20.56 -14.53
C PRO A 159 6.72 21.19 -14.04
N SER A 160 6.72 21.87 -12.89
CA SER A 160 7.95 22.41 -12.29
C SER A 160 8.82 21.37 -11.56
N PHE A 161 8.34 20.12 -11.43
CA PHE A 161 9.09 19.02 -10.83
C PHE A 161 9.27 17.88 -11.83
N THR A 162 10.49 17.76 -12.34
CA THR A 162 10.97 16.73 -13.27
C THR A 162 12.25 16.06 -12.74
N SER A 163 12.74 15.00 -13.41
CA SER A 163 13.99 14.32 -13.05
C SER A 163 15.21 15.25 -13.03
N GLU A 164 15.20 16.27 -13.88
CA GLU A 164 16.28 17.25 -14.06
C GLU A 164 16.17 18.46 -13.11
N SER A 165 15.00 18.64 -12.50
CA SER A 165 14.75 19.77 -11.60
C SER A 165 15.23 19.47 -10.17
N PRO A 166 15.66 20.49 -9.39
CA PRO A 166 15.92 20.30 -7.98
C PRO A 166 14.61 19.92 -7.25
N LYS A 167 14.74 19.28 -6.09
CA LYS A 167 13.58 18.95 -5.25
C LYS A 167 12.74 20.20 -4.96
N GLN A 168 11.43 20.06 -5.11
CA GLN A 168 10.44 21.12 -4.90
C GLN A 168 9.55 20.82 -3.68
N PRO A 169 10.09 20.86 -2.44
CA PRO A 169 9.35 20.47 -1.23
C PRO A 169 8.08 21.29 -0.99
N LYS A 170 8.03 22.51 -1.52
CA LYS A 170 6.87 23.39 -1.43
C LYS A 170 5.64 22.85 -2.15
N LEU A 171 5.81 22.11 -3.25
CA LEU A 171 4.68 21.64 -4.06
C LEU A 171 3.76 20.71 -3.25
N LEU A 172 4.33 19.65 -2.67
CA LEU A 172 3.57 18.75 -1.81
C LEU A 172 3.07 19.47 -0.54
N ARG A 173 3.89 20.35 0.04
CA ARG A 173 3.53 21.09 1.24
C ARG A 173 2.25 21.92 1.05
N GLN A 174 2.15 22.67 -0.05
CA GLN A 174 1.00 23.52 -0.33
C GLN A 174 -0.27 22.71 -0.58
N VAL A 175 -0.16 21.55 -1.24
CA VAL A 175 -1.30 20.63 -1.42
C VAL A 175 -1.81 20.13 -0.07
N VAL A 176 -0.91 19.70 0.83
CA VAL A 176 -1.29 19.24 2.16
C VAL A 176 -1.94 20.38 2.97
N GLU A 177 -1.34 21.58 2.96
CA GLU A 177 -1.88 22.77 3.66
C GLU A 177 -3.27 23.16 3.14
N GLN A 178 -3.52 23.06 1.83
CA GLN A 178 -4.84 23.32 1.25
C GLN A 178 -5.88 22.28 1.70
N LEU A 179 -5.52 21.00 1.75
CA LEU A 179 -6.42 19.94 2.22
C LEU A 179 -6.68 20.00 3.73
N GLU A 180 -5.71 20.46 4.52
CA GLU A 180 -5.88 20.76 5.95
C GLU A 180 -6.82 21.96 6.15
N LYS A 181 -6.67 23.02 5.33
CA LYS A 181 -7.50 24.24 5.40
C LYS A 181 -8.99 23.97 5.16
N VAL A 182 -9.33 23.00 4.32
CA VAL A 182 -10.72 22.57 4.09
C VAL A 182 -11.17 21.45 5.03
N HIS A 183 -10.39 21.14 6.06
CA HIS A 183 -10.64 20.09 7.05
C HIS A 183 -10.77 18.68 6.44
N PHE A 184 -10.28 18.46 5.22
CA PHE A 184 -10.25 17.13 4.62
C PHE A 184 -9.11 16.30 5.21
N VAL A 185 -7.90 16.87 5.32
CA VAL A 185 -6.79 16.27 6.08
C VAL A 185 -6.89 16.70 7.54
N THR A 186 -6.91 15.74 8.46
CA THR A 186 -7.15 15.99 9.90
C THR A 186 -5.90 15.77 10.75
N ASP A 187 -5.06 14.81 10.37
CA ASP A 187 -3.85 14.48 11.12
C ASP A 187 -2.73 14.03 10.17
N MET A 188 -1.49 14.15 10.65
CA MET A 188 -0.28 13.78 9.92
C MET A 188 0.45 12.68 10.66
N LEU A 189 0.84 11.61 9.95
CA LEU A 189 1.72 10.56 10.47
C LEU A 189 3.18 10.88 10.15
N SER A 190 3.45 11.25 8.90
CA SER A 190 4.76 11.71 8.45
C SER A 190 4.65 12.59 7.19
N LYS A 191 5.61 13.49 7.01
CA LYS A 191 5.69 14.39 5.85
C LYS A 191 7.16 14.61 5.48
N GLY A 192 7.50 14.35 4.23
CA GLY A 192 8.75 14.72 3.60
C GLY A 192 8.50 15.52 2.33
N ASP A 193 9.55 15.77 1.55
CA ASP A 193 9.48 16.61 0.34
C ASP A 193 8.57 16.02 -0.75
N THR A 194 8.54 14.69 -0.85
CA THR A 194 7.84 13.98 -1.94
C THR A 194 6.79 12.99 -1.45
N LYS A 195 6.67 12.77 -0.14
CA LYS A 195 5.70 11.83 0.43
C LYS A 195 5.03 12.41 1.67
N PHE A 196 3.71 12.32 1.71
CA PHE A 196 2.88 12.60 2.86
C PHE A 196 2.10 11.33 3.22
N MET A 197 2.04 11.04 4.52
CA MET A 197 1.19 10.01 5.09
C MET A 197 0.36 10.66 6.20
N GLY A 198 -0.96 10.61 6.08
CA GLY A 198 -1.84 11.26 7.04
C GLY A 198 -3.20 10.59 7.21
N VAL A 199 -4.12 11.39 7.74
CA VAL A 199 -5.48 11.02 8.03
C VAL A 199 -6.39 12.04 7.36
N CYS A 200 -7.46 11.55 6.76
CA CYS A 200 -8.48 12.39 6.16
C CYS A 200 -9.87 11.95 6.58
N GLN A 201 -10.85 12.83 6.40
CA GLN A 201 -12.24 12.57 6.69
C GLN A 201 -13.12 13.26 5.65
N LEU A 202 -14.16 12.57 5.19
CA LEU A 202 -15.23 13.24 4.45
C LEU A 202 -15.98 14.20 5.39
N PRO A 203 -16.54 15.30 4.87
CA PRO A 203 -17.49 16.12 5.62
C PRO A 203 -18.61 15.26 6.20
N ASN A 204 -19.14 15.64 7.36
CA ASN A 204 -20.23 14.91 8.01
C ASN A 204 -21.42 14.71 7.05
N LYS A 205 -22.13 13.60 7.24
CA LYS A 205 -23.36 13.31 6.51
C LYS A 205 -24.43 14.36 6.82
N GLU A 206 -25.45 14.42 5.99
CA GLU A 206 -26.59 15.36 6.15
C GLU A 206 -27.31 15.18 7.50
N ASP A 207 -27.31 13.97 8.05
CA ASP A 207 -27.88 13.65 9.36
C ASP A 207 -26.97 14.02 10.55
N GLY A 208 -25.81 14.63 10.28
CA GLY A 208 -24.83 15.05 11.29
C GLY A 208 -23.87 13.93 11.73
N THR A 209 -24.01 12.71 11.23
CA THR A 209 -23.09 11.62 11.57
C THR A 209 -21.73 11.80 10.89
N ALA A 210 -20.65 11.60 11.65
CA ALA A 210 -19.29 11.71 11.13
C ALA A 210 -18.89 10.43 10.36
N TYR A 211 -18.18 10.60 9.25
CA TYR A 211 -17.53 9.48 8.58
C TYR A 211 -16.35 8.96 9.41
N PRO A 212 -15.97 7.68 9.30
CA PRO A 212 -14.73 7.20 9.90
C PRO A 212 -13.52 7.97 9.35
N HIS A 213 -12.51 8.18 10.19
CA HIS A 213 -11.23 8.72 9.73
C HIS A 213 -10.51 7.69 8.84
N ARG A 214 -10.01 8.14 7.70
CA ARG A 214 -9.39 7.29 6.68
C ARG A 214 -7.92 7.61 6.52
N ARG A 215 -7.12 6.58 6.25
CA ARG A 215 -5.72 6.78 5.87
C ARG A 215 -5.64 7.37 4.47
N ILE A 216 -4.71 8.30 4.28
CA ILE A 216 -4.39 8.88 2.98
C ILE A 216 -2.87 8.97 2.81
N ASP A 217 -2.39 8.59 1.64
CA ASP A 217 -1.00 8.71 1.23
C ASP A 217 -0.92 9.54 -0.06
N ILE A 218 -0.12 10.60 -0.04
CA ILE A 218 0.10 11.48 -1.21
C ILE A 218 1.57 11.36 -1.62
N ARG A 219 1.82 11.05 -2.88
CA ARG A 219 3.16 10.88 -3.45
C ARG A 219 3.37 11.82 -4.62
N LEU A 220 4.28 12.79 -4.44
CA LEU A 220 4.77 13.64 -5.53
C LEU A 220 5.86 12.90 -6.30
N ILE A 221 5.65 12.73 -7.60
CA ILE A 221 6.57 12.08 -8.54
C ILE A 221 6.98 13.09 -9.63
N PRO A 222 8.24 13.05 -10.12
CA PRO A 222 8.65 13.82 -11.28
C PRO A 222 7.70 13.61 -12.47
N LYS A 223 7.25 14.69 -13.10
CA LYS A 223 6.19 14.62 -14.13
C LYS A 223 6.55 13.72 -15.31
N ASP A 224 7.81 13.75 -15.72
CA ASP A 224 8.39 12.93 -16.80
C ASP A 224 8.54 11.44 -16.44
N GLN A 225 8.38 11.09 -15.15
CA GLN A 225 8.45 9.72 -14.65
C GLN A 225 7.07 9.17 -14.25
N TYR A 226 6.00 9.82 -14.72
CA TYR A 226 4.61 9.51 -14.36
C TYR A 226 4.28 8.02 -14.54
N TYR A 227 4.67 7.40 -15.65
CA TYR A 227 4.28 6.02 -15.95
C TYR A 227 4.91 4.97 -15.01
N CYS A 228 6.18 5.15 -14.64
CA CYS A 228 6.80 4.32 -13.61
C CYS A 228 6.14 4.56 -12.23
N GLY A 229 5.79 5.81 -11.93
CA GLY A 229 5.14 6.19 -10.68
C GLY A 229 3.73 5.62 -10.54
N VAL A 230 2.90 5.77 -11.58
CA VAL A 230 1.52 5.27 -11.59
C VAL A 230 1.49 3.74 -11.61
N LEU A 231 2.42 3.07 -12.29
CA LEU A 231 2.58 1.61 -12.22
C LEU A 231 2.86 1.17 -10.78
N TYR A 232 3.86 1.78 -10.14
CA TYR A 232 4.19 1.50 -8.74
C TYR A 232 2.98 1.72 -7.81
N PHE A 233 2.30 2.86 -7.93
CA PHE A 233 1.26 3.23 -6.97
C PHE A 233 -0.08 2.56 -7.25
N THR A 234 -0.30 2.03 -8.47
CA THR A 234 -1.45 1.19 -8.80
C THR A 234 -1.36 -0.18 -8.12
N GLY A 235 -0.17 -0.78 -8.04
CA GLY A 235 0.04 -2.08 -7.39
C GLY A 235 -0.72 -3.25 -8.07
N SER A 236 -1.06 -4.33 -7.35
CA SER A 236 -0.90 -4.56 -5.89
C SER A 236 0.55 -4.67 -5.42
N ASP A 237 0.79 -4.74 -4.09
CA ASP A 237 2.14 -4.93 -3.55
C ASP A 237 2.76 -6.26 -3.99
N ILE A 238 1.94 -7.30 -4.17
CA ILE A 238 2.37 -8.59 -4.70
C ILE A 238 2.66 -8.49 -6.19
N PHE A 239 1.79 -7.82 -6.98
CA PHE A 239 2.03 -7.58 -8.40
C PHE A 239 3.36 -6.89 -8.63
N ASN A 240 3.62 -5.80 -7.91
CA ASN A 240 4.86 -5.04 -8.02
C ASN A 240 6.09 -5.90 -7.67
N LYS A 241 6.00 -6.74 -6.63
CA LYS A 241 7.10 -7.64 -6.25
C LYS A 241 7.38 -8.68 -7.34
N ASN A 242 6.34 -9.29 -7.89
CA ASN A 242 6.46 -10.29 -8.95
C ASN A 242 7.00 -9.65 -10.24
N MET A 243 6.48 -8.49 -10.65
CA MET A 243 6.93 -7.77 -11.84
C MET A 243 8.39 -7.32 -11.71
N ARG A 244 8.80 -6.78 -10.56
CA ARG A 244 10.20 -6.38 -10.32
C ARG A 244 11.14 -7.57 -10.26
N ALA A 245 10.72 -8.70 -9.69
CA ALA A 245 11.52 -9.92 -9.70
C ALA A 245 11.71 -10.46 -11.13
N HIS A 246 10.64 -10.50 -11.91
CA HIS A 246 10.70 -10.87 -13.34
C HIS A 246 11.60 -9.91 -14.13
N ALA A 247 11.51 -8.59 -13.87
CA ALA A 247 12.41 -7.62 -14.49
C ALA A 247 13.88 -7.94 -14.23
N LEU A 248 14.25 -8.32 -13.00
CA LEU A 248 15.63 -8.71 -12.66
C LEU A 248 16.08 -9.95 -13.44
N GLU A 249 15.20 -10.94 -13.61
CA GLU A 249 15.47 -12.13 -14.43
C GLU A 249 15.67 -11.78 -15.91
N MET A 250 14.98 -10.74 -16.39
CA MET A 250 15.10 -10.19 -17.74
C MET A 250 16.27 -9.19 -17.90
N GLY A 251 17.08 -8.97 -16.85
CA GLY A 251 18.21 -8.04 -16.91
C GLY A 251 17.83 -6.56 -16.76
N PHE A 252 16.74 -6.25 -16.08
CA PHE A 252 16.28 -4.90 -15.79
C PHE A 252 16.02 -4.68 -14.30
N THR A 253 16.03 -3.43 -13.86
CA THR A 253 15.55 -3.03 -12.53
C THR A 253 14.49 -1.95 -12.68
N ILE A 254 13.38 -2.11 -11.97
CA ILE A 254 12.23 -1.19 -12.01
C ILE A 254 12.00 -0.61 -10.61
N ASN A 255 11.92 0.71 -10.52
CA ASN A 255 11.43 1.42 -9.34
C ASN A 255 10.29 2.38 -9.73
N GLU A 256 9.83 3.23 -8.80
CA GLU A 256 8.75 4.19 -9.06
C GLU A 256 9.16 5.37 -9.98
N TYR A 257 10.41 5.40 -10.44
CA TYR A 257 10.97 6.49 -11.24
C TYR A 257 11.34 6.04 -12.64
N THR A 258 11.98 4.88 -12.76
CA THR A 258 12.60 4.42 -14.01
C THR A 258 12.64 2.91 -14.10
N ILE A 259 12.68 2.39 -15.34
CA ILE A 259 13.23 1.08 -15.68
C ILE A 259 14.64 1.28 -16.26
N ARG A 260 15.60 0.46 -15.81
CA ARG A 260 17.01 0.55 -16.22
C ARG A 260 17.55 -0.85 -16.58
N PRO A 261 18.40 -0.99 -17.61
CA PRO A 261 19.07 -2.25 -17.88
C PRO A 261 20.13 -2.51 -16.81
N LEU A 262 20.38 -3.79 -16.53
CA LEU A 262 21.48 -4.23 -15.68
C LEU A 262 22.65 -4.63 -16.56
N GLY A 263 23.80 -3.98 -16.38
CA GLY A 263 25.04 -4.38 -17.05
C GLY A 263 25.53 -5.75 -16.56
N VAL A 264 26.57 -6.28 -17.22
CA VAL A 264 27.20 -7.57 -16.85
C VAL A 264 27.68 -7.63 -15.39
N THR A 265 27.94 -6.47 -14.79
CA THR A 265 28.36 -6.31 -13.39
C THR A 265 27.19 -6.27 -12.39
N GLY A 266 25.95 -6.26 -12.87
CA GLY A 266 24.74 -6.06 -12.05
C GLY A 266 24.48 -4.59 -11.67
N VAL A 267 25.26 -3.65 -12.21
CA VAL A 267 25.04 -2.20 -12.01
C VAL A 267 23.95 -1.71 -12.97
N ALA A 268 23.02 -0.91 -12.44
CA ALA A 268 21.97 -0.29 -13.24
C ALA A 268 22.55 0.77 -14.19
N GLY A 269 22.26 0.64 -15.48
CA GLY A 269 22.59 1.63 -16.49
C GLY A 269 21.63 2.84 -16.49
N GLU A 270 21.62 3.56 -17.59
CA GLU A 270 20.78 4.75 -17.76
C GLU A 270 19.28 4.41 -17.86
N PRO A 271 18.38 5.33 -17.47
CA PRO A 271 16.94 5.18 -17.65
C PRO A 271 16.55 4.94 -19.11
N LEU A 272 15.69 3.95 -19.35
CA LEU A 272 15.11 3.71 -20.67
C LEU A 272 13.93 4.67 -20.92
N PRO A 273 13.65 5.03 -22.18
CA PRO A 273 12.49 5.86 -22.51
C PRO A 273 11.19 5.12 -22.21
N VAL A 274 10.24 5.83 -21.60
CA VAL A 274 8.90 5.32 -21.23
C VAL A 274 7.86 6.42 -21.50
N GLU A 275 6.94 6.15 -22.43
CA GLU A 275 5.88 7.06 -22.87
C GLU A 275 4.48 6.57 -22.50
N CYS A 276 4.36 5.32 -22.02
CA CYS A 276 3.14 4.74 -21.47
C CYS A 276 3.43 3.64 -20.42
N GLU A 277 2.39 3.08 -19.79
CA GLU A 277 2.60 1.97 -18.84
C GLU A 277 3.06 0.70 -19.57
N GLU A 278 2.54 0.47 -20.77
CA GLU A 278 2.74 -0.67 -21.65
C GLU A 278 4.23 -0.86 -22.01
N ASP A 279 4.97 0.21 -22.26
CA ASP A 279 6.42 0.15 -22.57
C ASP A 279 7.19 -0.63 -21.48
N ILE A 280 6.83 -0.44 -20.21
CA ILE A 280 7.47 -1.09 -19.07
C ILE A 280 7.21 -2.61 -19.10
N PHE A 281 6.03 -3.03 -19.57
CA PHE A 281 5.70 -4.45 -19.76
C PHE A 281 6.45 -5.04 -20.96
N ASP A 282 6.58 -4.26 -22.05
CA ASP A 282 7.26 -4.70 -23.26
C ASP A 282 8.75 -4.96 -23.02
N TYR A 283 9.45 -4.08 -22.28
CA TYR A 283 10.87 -4.29 -21.93
C TYR A 283 11.12 -5.62 -21.22
N ILE A 284 10.20 -6.03 -20.34
CA ILE A 284 10.31 -7.28 -19.58
C ILE A 284 9.60 -8.46 -20.25
N GLN A 285 9.16 -8.30 -21.51
CA GLN A 285 8.47 -9.34 -22.29
C GLN A 285 7.20 -9.87 -21.62
N TRP A 286 6.45 -8.99 -20.96
CA TRP A 286 5.11 -9.29 -20.46
C TRP A 286 4.05 -8.71 -21.38
N LYS A 287 2.95 -9.45 -21.55
CA LYS A 287 1.74 -8.84 -22.12
C LYS A 287 1.20 -7.81 -21.13
N TYR A 288 0.76 -6.67 -21.66
CA TYR A 288 0.13 -5.66 -20.84
C TYR A 288 -1.07 -6.23 -20.07
N ARG A 289 -1.20 -5.81 -18.82
CA ARG A 289 -2.31 -6.16 -17.94
C ARG A 289 -2.95 -4.87 -17.46
N GLU A 290 -4.25 -4.74 -17.66
CA GLU A 290 -5.02 -3.60 -17.18
C GLU A 290 -4.94 -3.50 -15.64
N PRO A 291 -5.08 -2.31 -15.04
CA PRO A 291 -5.05 -2.14 -13.58
C PRO A 291 -5.94 -3.13 -12.82
N LYS A 292 -7.14 -3.43 -13.32
CA LYS A 292 -8.08 -4.39 -12.72
C LYS A 292 -7.53 -5.81 -12.60
N ASP A 293 -6.66 -6.20 -13.53
CA ASP A 293 -6.06 -7.52 -13.59
C ASP A 293 -4.80 -7.63 -12.71
N ARG A 294 -4.36 -6.53 -12.06
CA ARG A 294 -3.17 -6.46 -11.21
C ARG A 294 -3.45 -6.66 -9.72
N SER A 295 -4.68 -7.04 -9.36
CA SER A 295 -5.05 -7.39 -7.97
C SER A 295 -4.59 -8.81 -7.64
N GLU A 296 -3.31 -8.96 -7.25
CA GLU A 296 -2.72 -10.23 -6.76
C GLU A 296 -2.49 -10.22 -5.25
#